data_AF-A0A7Z9UDS7-F1
#
_entry.id   AF-A0A7Z9UDS7-F1
#
_cell.length_a   1.000
_cell.length_b   1.000
_cell.length_c   1.000
_cell.angle_alpha   90.00
_cell.angle_beta   90.00
_cell.angle_gamma   90.00
#
_symmetry.space_group_name_H-M   'P 1'
#
loop_
_entity.id
_entity.type
_entity.pdbx_description
1 polymer ?
#
loop_
_entity_poly.entity_id
_entity_poly.type
_entity_poly.pdbx_seq_one_letter_code
_entity_poly.pdbx_strand_id
1 'polypeptide(L)'
;MYNVLSIDGGATTKREHIFVICGPIFGSSPSVVSTGRERGIQIPESFYMILVDTEREYQTNPQTKILAYRFPQQISQNADFKDRDQFGTTVDEIERLTGLDFFPEFERRIRNWPGQESLLVREHWTLTEE
;
A
#
# COMPACT_ATOMS: atom_id res chain seq x y z
N MET A 1 18.42 -8.53 -12.44
CA MET A 1 18.24 -9.56 -11.40
C MET A 1 16.95 -9.18 -10.69
N TYR A 2 15.84 -9.89 -10.97
CA TYR A 2 14.56 -9.60 -10.33
C TYR A 2 14.52 -10.41 -9.04
N ASN A 3 14.55 -9.73 -7.89
CA ASN A 3 14.42 -10.38 -6.60
C ASN A 3 12.94 -10.78 -6.41
N VAL A 4 12.68 -12.07 -6.41
CA VAL A 4 11.41 -12.62 -5.95
C VAL A 4 11.55 -12.80 -4.44
N LEU A 5 10.81 -12.00 -3.67
CA LEU A 5 10.85 -11.99 -2.21
C LEU A 5 9.84 -13.03 -1.67
N SER A 6 10.30 -13.94 -0.83
CA SER A 6 9.50 -14.97 -0.13
C SER A 6 9.22 -14.53 1.32
N ILE A 7 8.21 -15.12 1.95
CA ILE A 7 7.67 -14.72 3.27
C ILE A 7 7.32 -15.97 4.09
N ASP A 8 8.06 -16.23 5.18
CA ASP A 8 7.80 -17.33 6.09
C ASP A 8 7.79 -16.92 7.58
N GLY A 9 6.86 -17.50 8.35
CA GLY A 9 6.90 -17.48 9.82
C GLY A 9 5.59 -17.91 10.50
N GLY A 10 5.52 -19.16 10.97
CA GLY A 10 4.48 -19.68 11.88
C GLY A 10 3.19 -20.10 11.16
N ALA A 11 3.05 -21.39 10.85
CA ALA A 11 2.11 -21.90 9.84
C ALA A 11 2.28 -21.12 8.53
N THR A 12 3.38 -21.43 7.83
CA THR A 12 3.85 -20.79 6.59
C THR A 12 2.81 -20.92 5.49
N THR A 13 1.83 -20.01 5.53
CA THR A 13 0.89 -19.83 4.42
C THR A 13 1.64 -19.02 3.40
N LYS A 14 2.38 -19.71 2.52
CA LYS A 14 3.04 -19.11 1.37
C LYS A 14 2.00 -18.30 0.60
N ARG A 15 2.10 -16.98 0.64
CA ARG A 15 1.21 -16.13 -0.16
C ARG A 15 1.70 -16.19 -1.60
N GLU A 16 0.92 -16.84 -2.45
CA GLU A 16 1.35 -17.13 -3.82
C GLU A 16 1.24 -15.91 -4.73
N HIS A 17 0.37 -14.94 -4.40
CA HIS A 17 0.11 -13.74 -5.20
C HIS A 17 -0.15 -12.53 -4.30
N ILE A 18 0.75 -11.56 -4.34
CA ILE A 18 0.55 -10.23 -3.77
C ILE A 18 0.43 -9.23 -4.90
N PHE A 19 -0.66 -8.47 -4.92
CA PHE A 19 -0.80 -7.31 -5.79
C PHE A 19 -0.36 -6.06 -5.04
N VAL A 20 0.39 -5.19 -5.72
CA VAL A 20 0.90 -3.94 -5.15
C VAL A 20 0.39 -2.78 -5.98
N ILE A 21 -0.26 -1.83 -5.31
CA ILE A 21 -0.65 -0.54 -5.88
C ILE A 21 0.14 0.53 -5.14
N CYS A 22 0.93 1.34 -5.85
CA CYS A 22 1.73 2.39 -5.24
C CYS A 22 1.73 3.66 -6.07
N GLY A 23 1.97 4.78 -5.40
CA GLY A 23 1.95 6.07 -6.07
C GLY A 23 2.29 7.24 -5.15
N PRO A 24 2.43 8.44 -5.72
CA PRO A 24 2.65 9.66 -4.98
C PRO A 24 1.35 10.22 -4.39
N ILE A 25 1.50 10.99 -3.32
CA ILE A 25 0.49 11.88 -2.76
C ILE A 25 1.06 13.28 -2.80
N PHE A 26 0.39 14.17 -3.54
CA PHE A 26 0.77 15.58 -3.65
C PHE A 26 -0.04 16.42 -2.66
N GLY A 27 0.61 17.40 -2.03
CA GLY A 27 -0.09 18.41 -1.25
C GLY A 27 -0.88 19.38 -2.13
N SER A 28 -1.63 20.28 -1.49
CA SER A 28 -2.37 21.34 -2.18
C SER A 28 -1.47 22.36 -2.89
N SER A 29 -0.20 22.45 -2.51
CA SER A 29 0.81 23.34 -3.10
C SER A 29 2.18 22.65 -3.10
N PRO A 30 2.39 21.65 -3.97
CA PRO A 30 3.59 20.84 -3.92
C PRO A 30 4.81 21.66 -4.33
N SER A 31 5.95 21.37 -3.70
CA SER A 31 7.24 21.91 -4.14
C SER A 31 7.55 21.46 -5.57
N VAL A 32 8.29 22.26 -6.32
CA VAL A 32 8.57 21.99 -7.74
C VAL A 32 10.07 22.02 -7.99
N VAL A 33 10.60 20.96 -8.60
CA VAL A 33 11.95 20.97 -9.17
C VAL A 33 11.88 21.63 -10.54
N SER A 34 12.58 22.76 -10.70
CA SER A 34 12.76 23.37 -12.00
C SER A 34 13.74 22.52 -12.84
N THR A 35 13.33 22.17 -14.05
CA THR A 35 14.15 21.37 -14.98
C THR A 35 14.84 22.24 -16.04
N GLY A 36 14.81 23.56 -15.88
CA GLY A 36 15.25 24.52 -16.90
C GLY A 36 14.33 24.61 -18.12
N ARG A 37 13.21 23.86 -18.13
CA ARG A 37 12.12 23.97 -19.12
C ARG A 37 10.93 24.72 -18.51
N GLU A 38 9.98 25.15 -19.35
CA GLU A 38 8.77 25.87 -18.93
C GLU A 38 7.88 25.09 -17.93
N ARG A 39 8.09 23.78 -17.77
CA ARG A 39 7.35 22.93 -16.84
C ARG A 39 8.29 22.32 -15.80
N GLY A 40 7.98 22.56 -14.53
CA GLY A 40 8.65 21.92 -13.41
C GLY A 40 8.00 20.58 -13.03
N ILE A 41 8.73 19.77 -12.28
CA ILE A 41 8.25 18.47 -11.77
C ILE A 41 7.81 18.66 -10.33
N GLN A 42 6.56 18.35 -10.02
CA GLN A 42 6.04 18.41 -8.65
C GLN A 42 6.69 17.32 -7.79
N ILE A 43 7.05 17.68 -6.57
CA ILE A 43 7.59 16.79 -5.55
C ILE A 43 6.41 16.32 -4.68
N PRO A 44 6.19 15.00 -4.55
CA PRO A 44 5.19 14.46 -3.63
C PRO A 44 5.48 14.86 -2.18
N GLU A 45 4.44 14.96 -1.35
CA GLU A 45 4.60 15.11 0.11
C GLU A 45 4.74 13.74 0.79
N SER A 46 4.15 12.71 0.19
CA SER A 46 4.27 11.33 0.64
C SER A 46 4.06 10.35 -0.51
N PHE A 47 4.33 9.08 -0.27
CA PHE A 47 4.01 7.97 -1.15
C PHE A 47 3.10 7.00 -0.43
N TYR A 48 2.28 6.28 -1.17
CA TYR A 48 1.49 5.18 -0.64
C TYR A 48 1.89 3.84 -1.24
N MET A 49 1.61 2.79 -0.50
CA MET A 49 1.67 1.40 -0.97
C MET A 49 0.52 0.62 -0.36
N ILE A 50 -0.31 0.03 -1.23
CA ILE A 50 -1.41 -0.86 -0.87
C ILE A 50 -1.01 -2.26 -1.31
N LEU A 51 -0.96 -3.19 -0.37
CA LEU A 51 -0.70 -4.61 -0.59
C LEU A 51 -2.02 -5.34 -0.52
N VAL A 52 -2.34 -6.11 -1.55
CA VAL A 52 -3.55 -6.93 -1.62
C VAL A 52 -3.13 -8.39 -1.74
N ASP A 53 -3.44 -9.16 -0.70
CA ASP A 53 -3.31 -10.60 -0.69
C ASP A 53 -4.66 -11.21 -1.04
N THR A 54 -4.72 -11.82 -2.22
CA THR A 54 -5.85 -12.62 -2.64
C THR A 54 -5.48 -14.07 -2.36
N GLU A 55 -5.92 -14.62 -1.21
CA GLU A 55 -5.75 -16.05 -0.95
C GLU A 55 -6.35 -16.87 -2.11
N ARG A 56 -5.78 -18.06 -2.36
CA ARG A 56 -6.15 -18.89 -3.52
C ARG A 56 -7.59 -19.39 -3.54
N GLU A 57 -8.33 -19.29 -2.44
CA GLU A 57 -9.72 -19.74 -2.35
C GLU A 57 -10.71 -18.67 -2.80
N TYR A 58 -10.76 -18.47 -4.12
CA TYR A 58 -11.78 -17.66 -4.81
C TYR A 58 -13.23 -18.15 -4.64
N GLN A 59 -13.48 -19.26 -3.93
CA GLN A 59 -14.72 -20.02 -4.10
C GLN A 59 -15.69 -20.00 -2.90
N THR A 60 -15.28 -19.62 -1.69
CA THR A 60 -16.18 -19.75 -0.52
C THR A 60 -16.18 -18.56 0.43
N ASN A 61 -15.07 -17.84 0.60
CA ASN A 61 -15.02 -16.58 1.32
C ASN A 61 -13.67 -15.90 1.01
N PRO A 62 -13.58 -14.92 0.10
CA PRO A 62 -12.31 -14.26 -0.15
C PRO A 62 -11.91 -13.49 1.10
N GLN A 63 -11.04 -14.07 1.93
CA GLN A 63 -10.32 -13.32 2.95
C GLN A 63 -9.25 -12.49 2.23
N THR A 64 -9.67 -11.52 1.44
CA THR A 64 -8.77 -10.54 0.82
C THR A 64 -8.18 -9.72 1.94
N LYS A 65 -6.88 -9.87 2.20
CA LYS A 65 -6.18 -9.08 3.20
C LYS A 65 -5.56 -7.88 2.52
N ILE A 66 -5.86 -6.69 3.04
CA ILE A 66 -5.31 -5.43 2.55
C ILE A 66 -4.45 -4.81 3.63
N LEU A 67 -3.24 -4.40 3.25
CA LEU A 67 -2.39 -3.53 4.07
C LEU A 67 -2.15 -2.24 3.31
N ALA A 68 -2.27 -1.11 3.97
CA ALA A 68 -2.00 0.19 3.40
C ALA A 68 -0.93 0.92 4.22
N TYR A 69 0.03 1.51 3.50
CA TYR A 69 1.11 2.30 4.07
C TYR A 69 1.20 3.67 3.42
N ARG A 70 1.56 4.68 4.21
CA ARG A 70 1.89 6.03 3.75
C ARG A 70 3.24 6.46 4.32
N PHE A 71 4.16 6.78 3.42
CA PHE A 71 5.53 7.16 3.73
C PHE A 71 5.76 8.64 3.42
N PRO A 72 6.15 9.49 4.39
CA PRO A 72 6.50 10.88 4.08
C PRO A 72 7.69 10.94 3.11
N GLN A 73 7.69 11.93 2.21
CA GLN A 73 8.75 12.17 1.22
C GLN A 73 10.14 12.29 1.89
N GLN A 74 10.18 12.84 3.11
CA GLN A 74 11.39 13.03 3.92
C GLN A 74 11.46 11.95 5.01
N ILE A 75 11.66 10.70 4.62
CA ILE A 75 12.07 9.63 5.53
C ILE A 75 13.60 9.64 5.66
N SER A 76 14.11 9.47 6.88
CA SER A 76 15.54 9.27 7.09
C SER A 76 15.97 7.93 6.46
N GLN A 77 17.14 7.87 5.82
CA GLN A 77 17.65 6.61 5.23
C GLN A 77 17.80 5.48 6.25
N ASN A 78 17.86 5.82 7.54
CA ASN A 78 17.96 4.89 8.67
C ASN A 78 16.61 4.60 9.33
N ALA A 79 15.48 5.04 8.75
CA ALA A 79 14.17 4.57 9.17
C ALA A 79 14.09 3.08 8.80
N ASP A 80 14.52 2.25 9.74
CA ASP A 80 14.47 0.81 9.59
C ASP A 80 12.99 0.43 9.38
N PHE A 81 12.74 -0.49 8.46
CA PHE A 81 11.39 -1.01 8.21
C PHE A 81 10.84 -1.78 9.44
N LYS A 82 11.57 -1.80 10.56
CA LYS A 82 11.09 -2.29 11.86
C LYS A 82 10.02 -1.39 12.48
N ASP A 83 10.01 -0.09 12.15
CA ASP A 83 8.99 0.85 12.64
C ASP A 83 7.83 1.03 11.63
N ARG A 84 7.55 0.01 10.80
CA ARG A 84 6.49 0.01 9.76
C ARG A 84 5.11 0.45 10.26
N ASP A 85 4.80 0.13 11.51
CA ASP A 85 3.51 0.45 12.13
C ASP A 85 3.23 1.96 12.15
N GLN A 86 4.27 2.79 12.20
CA GLN A 86 4.11 4.25 12.17
C GLN A 86 3.65 4.77 10.82
N PHE A 87 3.83 3.98 9.76
CA PHE A 87 3.43 4.30 8.39
C PHE A 87 2.11 3.64 8.00
N GLY A 88 1.54 2.78 8.86
CA GLY A 88 0.26 2.13 8.60
C GLY A 88 -0.86 3.16 8.44
N THR A 89 -1.72 2.95 7.45
CA THR A 89 -2.90 3.78 7.16
C THR A 89 -4.05 2.91 6.62
N THR A 90 -5.14 3.52 6.19
CA THR A 90 -6.28 2.85 5.55
C THR A 90 -6.30 3.15 4.05
N VAL A 91 -7.01 2.34 3.28
CA VAL A 91 -7.20 2.64 1.84
C VAL A 91 -8.05 3.91 1.70
N ASP A 92 -9.12 4.05 2.51
CA ASP A 92 -9.97 5.26 2.55
C ASP A 92 -9.15 6.56 2.70
N GLU A 93 -8.12 6.54 3.55
CA GLU A 93 -7.29 7.74 3.77
C GLU A 93 -6.42 8.04 2.55
N ILE A 94 -5.92 7.00 1.86
CA ILE A 94 -5.17 7.17 0.61
C ILE A 94 -6.10 7.69 -0.49
N GLU A 95 -7.32 7.17 -0.61
CA GLU A 95 -8.33 7.65 -1.56
C GLU A 95 -8.67 9.11 -1.31
N ARG A 96 -8.91 9.48 -0.06
CA ARG A 96 -9.15 10.87 0.35
C ARG A 96 -8.00 11.80 -0.04
N LEU A 97 -6.76 11.34 0.08
CA LEU A 97 -5.56 12.12 -0.22
C LEU A 97 -5.21 12.18 -1.72
N THR A 98 -5.60 11.18 -2.49
CA THR A 98 -5.27 11.06 -3.93
C THR A 98 -6.42 11.46 -4.85
N GLY A 99 -7.66 11.43 -4.34
CA GLY A 99 -8.88 11.58 -5.14
C GLY A 99 -9.17 10.37 -6.04
N LEU A 100 -8.55 9.22 -5.77
CA LEU A 100 -8.75 7.97 -6.49
C LEU A 100 -9.76 7.07 -5.76
N ASP A 101 -10.31 6.12 -6.50
CA ASP A 101 -11.09 4.98 -6.00
C ASP A 101 -10.37 3.71 -6.51
N PHE A 102 -9.76 2.95 -5.60
CA PHE A 102 -8.87 1.84 -5.94
C PHE A 102 -9.63 0.55 -6.22
N PHE A 103 -10.79 0.35 -5.60
CA PHE A 103 -11.52 -0.93 -5.66
C PHE A 103 -13.02 -0.79 -6.02
N PRO A 104 -13.39 0.02 -7.04
CA PRO A 104 -14.80 0.29 -7.37
C PRO A 104 -15.57 -0.97 -7.74
N GLU A 105 -14.92 -1.94 -8.38
CA GLU A 105 -15.54 -3.20 -8.76
C GLU A 105 -15.72 -4.15 -7.58
N PHE A 106 -14.86 -4.09 -6.57
CA PHE A 106 -15.01 -4.90 -5.37
C PHE A 106 -16.15 -4.34 -4.51
N GLU A 107 -16.24 -3.02 -4.34
CA GLU A 107 -17.36 -2.37 -3.66
C GLU A 107 -18.70 -2.77 -4.30
N ARG A 108 -18.76 -2.77 -5.63
CA ARG A 108 -19.97 -3.15 -6.38
C ARG A 108 -20.38 -4.61 -6.18
N ARG A 109 -19.42 -5.52 -6.05
CA ARG A 109 -19.65 -6.98 -6.12
C ARG A 109 -19.64 -7.68 -4.77
N ILE A 110 -18.92 -7.15 -3.79
CA ILE A 110 -18.70 -7.77 -2.49
C ILE A 110 -19.39 -6.92 -1.43
N ARG A 111 -20.49 -7.45 -0.88
CA ARG A 111 -21.37 -6.71 0.06
C ARG A 111 -20.65 -6.06 1.25
N ASN A 112 -19.64 -6.73 1.79
CA ASN A 112 -18.94 -6.30 3.00
C ASN A 112 -17.58 -5.64 2.68
N TRP A 113 -17.37 -5.24 1.43
CA TRP A 113 -16.11 -4.66 0.98
C TRP A 113 -15.79 -3.27 1.55
N PRO A 114 -16.73 -2.31 1.66
CA PRO A 114 -16.41 -1.00 2.23
C PRO A 114 -15.76 -1.09 3.61
N GLY A 115 -16.18 -2.07 4.41
CA GLY A 115 -15.60 -2.30 5.73
C GLY A 115 -14.16 -2.83 5.71
N GLN A 116 -13.59 -3.24 4.57
CA GLN A 116 -12.20 -3.68 4.43
C GLN A 116 -11.25 -2.49 4.20
N GLU A 117 -11.68 -1.50 3.44
CA GLU A 117 -10.86 -0.33 3.09
C GLU A 117 -10.58 0.57 4.28
N SER A 118 -11.52 0.64 5.22
CA SER A 118 -11.39 1.35 6.50
C SER A 118 -10.52 0.63 7.55
N LEU A 119 -10.06 -0.61 7.29
CA LEU A 119 -9.32 -1.38 8.30
C LEU A 119 -7.86 -0.92 8.35
N LEU A 120 -7.47 -0.37 9.51
CA LEU A 120 -6.06 -0.23 9.85
C LEU A 120 -5.53 -1.57 10.37
N VAL A 121 -5.01 -2.38 9.45
CA VAL A 121 -4.35 -3.63 9.81
C VAL A 121 -2.92 -3.34 10.25
N ARG A 122 -2.61 -3.65 11.51
CA ARG A 122 -1.26 -3.51 12.11
C ARG A 122 -0.48 -4.82 12.11
N GLU A 123 -0.91 -5.78 11.32
CA GLU A 123 -0.19 -7.05 11.19
C GLU A 123 1.15 -6.84 10.49
N HIS A 124 2.18 -7.44 11.06
CA HIS A 124 3.50 -7.47 10.47
C HIS A 124 3.58 -8.66 9.51
N TRP A 125 3.70 -8.40 8.21
CA TRP A 125 4.10 -9.47 7.29
C TRP A 125 5.61 -9.61 7.37
N THR A 126 6.08 -10.65 8.07
CA THR A 126 7.49 -10.98 8.20
C THR A 126 8.05 -11.35 6.83
N LEU A 127 8.93 -10.50 6.29
CA LEU A 127 9.75 -10.79 5.11
C LEU A 127 10.95 -11.59 5.59
N THR A 128 11.07 -12.84 5.15
CA THR A 128 12.26 -13.67 5.43
C THR A 128 13.10 -13.73 4.17
N GLU A 129 14.38 -13.38 4.30
CA GLU A 129 15.36 -13.66 3.27
C GLU A 129 15.71 -15.15 3.34
N GLU A 130 15.60 -15.86 2.19
CA GLU A 130 16.14 -17.22 2.02
C GLU A 130 17.64 -17.19 1.70
#